data_AF-A0AB74DMD7-F1
#
_entry.id   AF-A0AB74DMD7-F1
#
_cell.length_a   1.000
_cell.length_b   1.000
_cell.length_c   1.000
_cell.angle_alpha   90.00
_cell.angle_beta   90.00
_cell.angle_gamma   90.00
#
_symmetry.space_group_name_H-M   'P 1'
#
loop_
_entity.id
_entity.type
_entity.pdbx_description
1 polymer ?
#
loop_
_entity_poly.entity_id
_entity_poly.type
_entity_poly.pdbx_seq_one_letter_code
_entity_poly.pdbx_strand_id
1 'polypeptide(L)'
;MVSLEKNILPVIESVYGSLTHLEKKIADYFLSAEALTADLSAQAVSQKLYVSVPSLTRFAKKCGFSGYRQFIFEFQESSSESKNVSRDLTRNVLSDYGELLNKTFSLIDEEQFLRVGDMLNNAGRVYIYGQGSSGLVAREMEFRFMRLGMVCKAITDDHMIRVNRVMLDPDCLVIGISISGETKIITQAIQNAKKVGAKTVLVTSNNSDDLRQQCDELVLVAVKKHLAQGNNISPQFPVLVVMDIFYAYYMDLDRDHRSQIFTNTLSALEENQEEKEHES
;
A
#
# COMPACT_ATOMS: atom_id res chain seq x y z
N MET A 1 1.90 15.86 14.56
CA MET A 1 0.84 16.42 13.69
C MET A 1 1.50 16.93 12.43
N VAL A 2 1.21 16.33 11.28
CA VAL A 2 1.66 16.85 9.98
C VAL A 2 0.73 18.02 9.66
N SER A 3 1.27 19.24 9.62
CA SER A 3 0.54 20.42 9.15
C SER A 3 0.36 20.28 7.63
N LEU A 4 -0.88 20.32 7.15
CA LEU A 4 -1.18 20.40 5.71
C LEU A 4 -0.94 21.84 5.25
N GLU A 5 0.19 22.09 4.61
CA GLU A 5 0.52 23.41 4.06
C GLU A 5 -0.18 23.65 2.72
N LYS A 6 -0.59 24.89 2.48
CA LYS A 6 -1.39 25.29 1.32
C LYS A 6 -0.48 25.49 0.11
N ASN A 7 -0.67 24.69 -0.94
CA ASN A 7 -0.03 24.91 -2.23
C ASN A 7 -0.48 26.26 -2.85
N ILE A 8 0.47 27.12 -3.21
CA ILE A 8 0.20 28.50 -3.69
C ILE A 8 -0.35 28.55 -5.12
N LEU A 9 -0.06 27.56 -5.97
CA LEU A 9 -0.49 27.55 -7.37
C LEU A 9 -2.03 27.51 -7.50
N PRO A 10 -2.76 26.60 -6.79
CA PRO A 10 -4.22 26.62 -6.76
C PRO A 10 -4.82 27.95 -6.28
N VAL A 11 -4.12 28.66 -5.39
CA VAL A 11 -4.56 29.98 -4.91
C VAL A 11 -4.50 30.99 -6.04
N ILE A 12 -3.40 31.04 -6.79
CA ILE A 12 -3.25 31.94 -7.96
C ILE A 12 -4.30 31.61 -9.03
N GLU A 13 -4.52 30.32 -9.33
CA GLU A 13 -5.52 29.85 -10.30
C GLU A 13 -6.95 30.22 -9.88
N SER A 14 -7.28 30.06 -8.59
CA SER A 14 -8.61 30.34 -8.06
C SER A 14 -9.02 31.81 -8.19
N VAL A 15 -8.07 32.74 -8.11
CA VAL A 15 -8.33 34.19 -8.24
C VAL A 15 -8.13 34.70 -9.66
N TYR A 16 -7.56 33.89 -10.57
CA TYR A 16 -7.13 34.29 -11.91
C TYR A 16 -8.22 34.99 -12.72
N GLY A 17 -9.46 34.47 -12.67
CA GLY A 17 -10.62 35.05 -13.37
C GLY A 17 -10.95 36.49 -12.96
N SER A 18 -10.58 36.87 -11.72
CA SER A 18 -10.84 38.20 -11.16
C SER A 18 -9.67 39.20 -11.36
N LEU A 19 -8.54 38.74 -11.91
CA LEU A 19 -7.33 39.55 -12.07
C LEU A 19 -7.47 40.54 -13.24
N THR A 20 -6.93 41.75 -13.05
CA THR A 20 -6.76 42.74 -14.13
C THR A 20 -5.73 42.26 -15.15
N HIS A 21 -5.67 42.86 -16.33
CA HIS A 21 -4.69 42.50 -17.36
C HIS A 21 -3.24 42.51 -16.85
N LEU A 22 -2.89 43.51 -16.02
CA LEU A 22 -1.54 43.63 -15.46
C LEU A 22 -1.28 42.60 -14.33
N GLU A 23 -2.30 42.23 -13.56
CA GLU A 23 -2.22 41.17 -12.55
C GLU A 23 -2.16 39.77 -13.17
N LYS A 24 -2.86 39.54 -14.28
CA LYS A 24 -2.77 38.29 -15.06
C LYS A 24 -1.35 38.07 -15.57
N LYS A 25 -0.71 39.12 -16.11
CA LYS A 25 0.70 39.07 -16.51
C LYS A 25 1.63 38.66 -15.35
N ILE A 26 1.33 39.09 -14.13
CA ILE A 26 2.08 38.69 -12.93
C ILE A 26 1.75 37.24 -12.56
N ALA A 27 0.48 36.83 -12.59
CA ALA A 27 0.05 35.46 -12.34
C ALA A 27 0.68 34.47 -13.32
N ASP A 28 0.65 34.78 -14.62
CA ASP A 28 1.22 33.96 -15.70
C ASP A 28 2.73 33.74 -15.47
N TYR A 29 3.43 34.78 -14.99
CA TYR A 29 4.84 34.65 -14.64
C TYR A 29 5.05 33.65 -13.51
N PHE A 30 4.31 33.76 -12.40
CA PHE A 30 4.46 32.84 -11.26
C PHE A 30 3.91 31.43 -11.53
N LEU A 31 3.00 31.27 -12.49
CA LEU A 31 2.55 29.96 -12.98
C LEU A 31 3.51 29.34 -14.02
N SER A 32 4.49 30.09 -14.50
CA SER A 32 5.47 29.61 -15.47
C SER A 32 6.65 28.91 -14.80
N ALA A 33 7.26 27.97 -15.53
CA ALA A 33 8.50 27.31 -15.10
C ALA A 33 9.67 28.29 -14.89
N GLU A 34 9.62 29.47 -15.51
CA GLU A 34 10.65 30.49 -15.43
C GLU A 34 10.76 31.12 -14.03
N ALA A 35 9.65 31.23 -13.29
CA ALA A 35 9.67 31.81 -11.95
C ALA A 35 10.35 30.90 -10.91
N LEU A 36 10.49 29.60 -11.18
CA LEU A 36 11.04 28.62 -10.23
C LEU A 36 12.56 28.78 -10.01
N THR A 37 13.27 29.42 -10.93
CA THR A 37 14.74 29.56 -10.91
C THR A 37 15.24 31.01 -10.96
N ALA A 38 14.32 31.98 -11.05
CA ALA A 38 14.66 33.39 -11.16
C ALA A 38 14.92 34.07 -9.80
N ASP A 39 15.59 35.23 -9.82
CA ASP A 39 15.55 36.16 -8.70
C ASP A 39 14.13 36.73 -8.58
N LEU A 40 13.49 36.45 -7.44
CA LEU A 40 12.11 36.84 -7.16
C LEU A 40 12.02 38.13 -6.34
N SER A 41 13.12 38.84 -6.14
CA SER A 41 13.11 40.17 -5.53
C SER A 41 12.11 41.09 -6.27
N ALA A 42 11.44 41.96 -5.50
CA ALA A 42 10.38 42.82 -6.05
C ALA A 42 10.92 43.70 -7.19
N GLN A 43 12.16 44.17 -7.05
CA GLN A 43 12.85 44.95 -8.06
C GLN A 43 13.09 44.13 -9.34
N ALA A 44 13.64 42.91 -9.25
CA ALA A 44 13.93 42.08 -10.41
C ALA A 44 12.66 41.71 -11.19
N VAL A 45 11.61 41.27 -10.50
CA VAL A 45 10.34 40.89 -11.14
C VAL A 45 9.63 42.11 -11.73
N SER A 46 9.70 43.27 -11.07
CA SER A 46 9.12 44.52 -11.57
C SER A 46 9.76 44.96 -12.90
N GLN A 47 11.08 44.88 -12.99
CA GLN A 47 11.83 45.22 -14.21
C GLN A 47 11.53 44.22 -15.34
N LYS A 48 11.52 42.92 -15.03
CA LYS A 48 11.27 41.85 -15.99
C LYS A 48 9.89 41.91 -16.62
N LEU A 49 8.85 42.13 -15.79
CA LEU A 49 7.47 42.17 -16.27
C LEU A 49 7.05 43.57 -16.73
N TYR A 50 7.93 44.57 -16.63
CA TYR A 50 7.61 45.99 -16.89
C TYR A 50 6.40 46.45 -16.07
N VAL A 51 6.39 46.13 -14.78
CA VAL A 51 5.34 46.52 -13.82
C VAL A 51 5.94 47.29 -12.65
N SER A 52 5.12 48.00 -11.88
CA SER A 52 5.58 48.68 -10.67
C SER A 52 5.56 47.75 -9.44
N VAL A 53 6.49 47.94 -8.50
CA VAL A 53 6.53 47.19 -7.22
C VAL A 53 5.19 47.22 -6.46
N PRO A 54 4.45 48.35 -6.38
CA PRO A 54 3.11 48.35 -5.79
C PRO A 54 2.11 47.41 -6.48
N SER A 55 2.27 47.16 -7.78
CA SER A 55 1.41 46.23 -8.51
C SER A 55 1.63 44.78 -8.08
N LEU A 56 2.89 44.39 -7.81
CA LEU A 56 3.23 43.08 -7.23
C LEU A 56 2.62 42.92 -5.83
N THR A 57 2.66 43.96 -5.00
CA THR A 57 2.03 43.95 -3.67
C THR A 57 0.51 43.85 -3.73
N ARG A 58 -0.14 44.53 -4.68
CA ARG A 58 -1.60 44.42 -4.89
C ARG A 58 -2.00 43.01 -5.34
N PHE A 59 -1.26 42.44 -6.28
CA PHE A 59 -1.45 41.05 -6.71
C PHE A 59 -1.34 40.08 -5.53
N ALA A 60 -0.26 40.17 -4.73
CA ALA A 60 -0.07 39.33 -3.55
C ALA A 60 -1.23 39.43 -2.54
N LYS A 61 -1.73 40.65 -2.30
CA LYS A 61 -2.90 40.87 -1.43
C LYS A 61 -4.18 40.27 -1.99
N LYS A 62 -4.36 40.30 -3.30
CA LYS A 62 -5.53 39.71 -3.98
C LYS A 62 -5.51 38.18 -3.95
N CYS A 63 -4.32 37.59 -3.90
CA CYS A 63 -4.13 36.16 -3.61
C CYS A 63 -4.25 35.81 -2.12
N GLY A 64 -4.59 36.77 -1.24
CA GLY A 64 -4.83 36.53 0.19
C GLY A 64 -3.62 36.66 1.11
N PHE A 65 -2.49 37.19 0.61
CA PHE A 65 -1.27 37.37 1.42
C PHE A 65 -1.15 38.80 1.97
N SER A 66 -0.43 38.99 3.08
CA SER A 66 -0.23 40.32 3.67
C SER A 66 0.57 41.29 2.78
N GLY A 67 1.39 40.74 1.87
CA GLY A 67 2.16 41.48 0.88
C GLY A 67 3.13 40.62 0.09
N TYR A 68 3.88 41.24 -0.82
CA TYR A 68 4.74 40.53 -1.78
C TYR A 68 5.81 39.65 -1.13
N ARG A 69 6.39 40.10 0.01
CA ARG A 69 7.41 39.31 0.73
C ARG A 69 6.84 37.99 1.26
N GLN A 70 5.63 38.01 1.82
CA GLN A 70 4.97 36.78 2.29
C GLN A 70 4.61 35.89 1.11
N PHE A 71 4.07 36.46 0.03
CA PHE A 71 3.77 35.72 -1.20
C PHE A 71 5.01 35.00 -1.76
N ILE A 72 6.18 35.65 -1.81
CA ILE A 72 7.41 35.03 -2.29
C ILE A 72 7.92 33.94 -1.34
N PHE A 73 7.81 34.13 -0.03
CA PHE A 73 8.18 33.10 0.94
C PHE A 73 7.38 31.80 0.71
N GLU A 74 6.06 31.92 0.61
CA GLU A 74 5.13 30.80 0.35
C GLU A 74 5.32 30.21 -1.07
N PHE A 75 5.63 31.07 -2.05
CA PHE A 75 5.96 30.65 -3.42
C PHE A 75 7.26 29.86 -3.46
N GLN A 76 8.27 30.25 -2.69
CA GLN A 76 9.55 29.57 -2.63
C GLN A 76 9.46 28.27 -1.84
N GLU A 77 8.68 28.20 -0.76
CA GLU A 77 8.39 26.95 -0.03
C GLU A 77 7.69 25.93 -0.96
N SER A 78 6.60 26.33 -1.62
CA SER A 78 5.90 25.47 -2.59
C SER A 78 6.74 25.16 -3.85
N SER A 79 7.62 26.07 -4.28
CA SER A 79 8.57 25.81 -5.38
C SER A 79 9.71 24.88 -4.96
N SER A 80 10.07 24.86 -3.68
CA SER A 80 11.03 23.91 -3.10
C SER A 80 10.46 22.49 -3.02
N GLU A 81 9.13 22.36 -2.89
CA GLU A 81 8.44 21.08 -3.11
C GLU A 81 8.46 20.68 -4.60
N SER A 82 8.32 21.64 -5.53
CA SER A 82 8.32 21.35 -6.98
C SER A 82 9.69 21.00 -7.57
N LYS A 83 10.81 21.44 -6.97
CA LYS A 83 12.17 21.00 -7.34
C LYS A 83 12.56 19.64 -6.77
N ASN A 84 11.78 19.08 -5.84
CA ASN A 84 12.01 17.75 -5.27
C ASN A 84 11.25 16.61 -5.97
N VAL A 85 10.43 16.93 -6.97
CA VAL A 85 9.66 15.92 -7.74
C VAL A 85 10.57 14.90 -8.46
N SER A 86 11.85 15.22 -8.65
CA SER A 86 12.84 14.29 -9.24
C SER A 86 13.84 13.70 -8.24
N ARG A 87 13.80 13.99 -6.92
CA ARG A 87 14.82 13.48 -5.98
C ARG A 87 14.33 12.90 -4.66
N ASP A 88 13.09 13.13 -4.23
CA ASP A 88 12.62 12.49 -2.99
C ASP A 88 11.91 11.16 -3.27
N LEU A 89 12.55 10.29 -4.06
CA LEU A 89 12.10 8.92 -4.30
C LEU A 89 11.84 8.21 -2.97
N THR A 90 12.68 8.47 -1.96
CA THR A 90 12.53 7.97 -0.60
C THR A 90 11.22 8.43 0.03
N ARG A 91 10.92 9.74 0.08
CA ARG A 91 9.65 10.25 0.62
C ARG A 91 8.45 9.75 -0.17
N ASN A 92 8.53 9.62 -1.48
CA ASN A 92 7.43 9.10 -2.29
C ASN A 92 7.13 7.64 -1.95
N VAL A 93 8.16 6.80 -1.85
CA VAL A 93 8.01 5.40 -1.41
C VAL A 93 7.44 5.31 0.00
N LEU A 94 7.98 6.11 0.94
CA LEU A 94 7.48 6.14 2.33
C LEU A 94 6.03 6.65 2.41
N SER A 95 5.68 7.65 1.62
CA SER A 95 4.33 8.19 1.56
C SER A 95 3.36 7.19 0.92
N ASP A 96 3.79 6.46 -0.11
CA ASP A 96 2.99 5.41 -0.75
C ASP A 96 2.70 4.27 0.24
N TYR A 97 3.70 3.84 1.03
CA TYR A 97 3.49 2.85 2.09
C TYR A 97 2.60 3.37 3.22
N GLY A 98 2.78 4.63 3.65
CA GLY A 98 1.91 5.25 4.65
C GLY A 98 0.46 5.36 4.20
N GLU A 99 0.23 5.72 2.92
CA GLU A 99 -1.10 5.72 2.31
C GLU A 99 -1.72 4.32 2.30
N LEU A 100 -0.95 3.28 1.92
CA LEU A 100 -1.43 1.91 1.93
C LEU A 100 -1.81 1.43 3.33
N LEU A 101 -1.00 1.72 4.35
CA LEU A 101 -1.31 1.37 5.74
C LEU A 101 -2.62 2.03 6.21
N ASN A 102 -2.79 3.32 5.96
CA ASN A 102 -4.01 4.04 6.32
C ASN A 102 -5.26 3.48 5.61
N LYS A 103 -5.12 3.11 4.33
CA LYS A 103 -6.20 2.46 3.59
C LYS A 103 -6.49 1.07 4.11
N THR A 104 -5.47 0.27 4.40
CA THR A 104 -5.63 -1.06 4.99
C THR A 104 -6.39 -0.93 6.30
N PHE A 105 -5.99 -0.03 7.20
CA PHE A 105 -6.69 0.24 8.46
C PHE A 105 -8.18 0.56 8.24
N SER A 106 -8.52 1.31 7.19
CA SER A 106 -9.90 1.65 6.87
C SER A 106 -10.73 0.49 6.31
N LEU A 107 -10.08 -0.60 5.87
CA LEU A 107 -10.70 -1.80 5.31
C LEU A 107 -10.74 -2.97 6.30
N ILE A 108 -10.06 -2.86 7.45
CA ILE A 108 -10.03 -3.91 8.46
C ILE A 108 -11.42 -4.10 9.06
N ASP A 109 -11.85 -5.34 9.10
CA ASP A 109 -13.01 -5.83 9.84
C ASP A 109 -12.49 -6.83 10.87
N GLU A 110 -12.47 -6.42 12.15
CA GLU A 110 -11.96 -7.25 13.25
C GLU A 110 -12.79 -8.52 13.45
N GLU A 111 -14.11 -8.46 13.22
CA GLU A 111 -14.97 -9.64 13.33
C GLU A 111 -14.67 -10.63 12.20
N GLN A 112 -14.38 -10.14 10.99
CA GLN A 112 -13.91 -10.97 9.90
C GLN A 112 -12.58 -11.66 10.23
N PHE A 113 -11.63 -10.93 10.81
CA PHE A 113 -10.34 -11.53 11.18
C PHE A 113 -10.43 -12.55 12.31
N LEU A 114 -11.34 -12.37 13.26
CA LEU A 114 -11.67 -13.40 14.24
C LEU A 114 -12.18 -14.67 13.56
N ARG A 115 -13.15 -14.55 12.62
CA ARG A 115 -13.67 -15.70 11.86
C ARG A 115 -12.58 -16.40 11.05
N VAL A 116 -11.69 -15.64 10.39
CA VAL A 116 -10.56 -16.21 9.65
C VAL A 116 -9.56 -16.89 10.60
N GLY A 117 -9.29 -16.31 11.78
CA GLY A 117 -8.50 -16.93 12.84
C GLY A 117 -9.07 -18.29 13.27
N ASP A 118 -10.38 -18.37 13.48
CA ASP A 118 -11.07 -19.62 13.81
C ASP A 118 -10.97 -20.64 12.65
N MET A 119 -11.10 -20.20 11.40
CA MET A 119 -10.90 -21.06 10.23
C MET A 119 -9.48 -21.64 10.19
N LEU A 120 -8.46 -20.83 10.49
CA LEU A 120 -7.07 -21.26 10.57
C LEU A 120 -6.84 -22.25 11.73
N ASN A 121 -7.46 -22.01 12.88
CA ASN A 121 -7.31 -22.85 14.07
C ASN A 121 -7.95 -24.23 13.92
N ASN A 122 -9.07 -24.30 13.19
CA ASN A 122 -9.85 -25.53 13.05
C ASN A 122 -9.48 -26.36 11.81
N ALA A 123 -8.68 -25.84 10.89
CA ALA A 123 -8.28 -26.56 9.68
C ALA A 123 -7.13 -27.54 9.97
N GLY A 124 -7.30 -28.81 9.62
CA GLY A 124 -6.22 -29.80 9.68
C GLY A 124 -5.13 -29.54 8.64
N ARG A 125 -5.47 -28.93 7.50
CA ARG A 125 -4.51 -28.56 6.43
C ARG A 125 -4.84 -27.22 5.81
N VAL A 126 -3.82 -26.37 5.62
CA VAL A 126 -3.97 -25.05 4.98
C VAL A 126 -3.21 -24.99 3.66
N TYR A 127 -3.89 -24.64 2.57
CA TYR A 127 -3.26 -24.38 1.27
C TYR A 127 -3.32 -22.90 0.93
N ILE A 128 -2.17 -22.30 0.64
CA ILE A 128 -2.06 -20.88 0.28
C ILE A 128 -1.72 -20.79 -1.21
N TYR A 129 -2.67 -20.33 -2.02
CA TYR A 129 -2.51 -20.18 -3.46
C TYR A 129 -2.16 -18.74 -3.83
N GLY A 130 -1.16 -18.56 -4.69
CA GLY A 130 -0.81 -17.24 -5.21
C GLY A 130 0.19 -17.33 -6.34
N GLN A 131 0.07 -16.46 -7.34
CA GLN A 131 1.01 -16.39 -8.47
C GLN A 131 1.90 -15.15 -8.39
N GLY A 132 3.09 -15.22 -9.00
CA GLY A 132 4.02 -14.08 -9.07
C GLY A 132 4.32 -13.50 -7.68
N SER A 133 4.14 -12.20 -7.50
CA SER A 133 4.32 -11.52 -6.21
C SER A 133 3.42 -12.07 -5.11
N SER A 134 2.19 -12.47 -5.41
CA SER A 134 1.29 -13.11 -4.44
C SER A 134 1.79 -14.50 -4.04
N GLY A 135 2.48 -15.20 -4.93
CA GLY A 135 3.13 -16.47 -4.61
C GLY A 135 4.33 -16.33 -3.69
N LEU A 136 5.06 -15.21 -3.75
CA LEU A 136 6.14 -14.91 -2.81
C LEU A 136 5.59 -14.69 -1.39
N VAL A 137 4.50 -13.94 -1.27
CA VAL A 137 3.78 -13.78 0.01
C VAL A 137 3.29 -15.13 0.53
N ALA A 138 2.71 -15.97 -0.33
CA ALA A 138 2.26 -17.30 0.07
C ALA A 138 3.39 -18.16 0.66
N ARG A 139 4.58 -18.15 0.05
CA ARG A 139 5.76 -18.90 0.52
C ARG A 139 6.31 -18.37 1.84
N GLU A 140 6.38 -17.05 1.99
CA GLU A 140 6.76 -16.41 3.26
C GLU A 140 5.82 -16.86 4.39
N MET A 141 4.52 -16.84 4.12
CA MET A 141 3.52 -17.24 5.12
C MET A 141 3.53 -18.74 5.40
N GLU A 142 3.79 -19.61 4.41
CA GLU A 142 4.01 -21.05 4.64
C GLU A 142 5.13 -21.25 5.68
N PHE A 143 6.29 -20.61 5.48
CA PHE A 143 7.41 -20.71 6.42
C PHE A 143 7.02 -20.23 7.81
N ARG A 144 6.38 -19.07 7.92
CA ARG A 144 6.00 -18.50 9.22
C ARG A 144 4.97 -19.33 9.97
N PHE A 145 3.89 -19.75 9.31
CA PHE A 145 2.87 -20.58 9.94
C PHE A 145 3.40 -21.96 10.34
N MET A 146 4.32 -22.53 9.56
CA MET A 146 4.99 -23.79 9.91
C MET A 146 5.77 -23.68 11.21
N ARG A 147 6.40 -22.52 11.49
CA ARG A 147 7.05 -22.25 12.78
C ARG A 147 6.09 -22.21 13.97
N LEU A 148 4.78 -22.12 13.73
CA LEU A 148 3.73 -22.24 14.73
C LEU A 148 3.05 -23.61 14.72
N GLY A 149 3.63 -24.60 14.05
CA GLY A 149 3.13 -25.97 13.98
C GLY A 149 1.97 -26.18 13.00
N MET A 150 1.63 -25.17 12.19
CA MET A 150 0.56 -25.32 11.20
C MET A 150 1.02 -26.20 10.04
N VAL A 151 0.20 -27.20 9.70
CA VAL A 151 0.36 -27.98 8.47
C VAL A 151 -0.15 -27.17 7.29
N CYS A 152 0.76 -26.47 6.62
CA CYS A 152 0.42 -25.60 5.50
C CYS A 152 1.34 -25.78 4.29
N LYS A 153 0.84 -25.41 3.11
CA LYS A 153 1.62 -25.44 1.85
C LYS A 153 1.30 -24.27 0.94
N ALA A 154 2.31 -23.53 0.50
CA ALA A 154 2.16 -22.58 -0.59
C ALA A 154 2.19 -23.30 -1.94
N ILE A 155 1.20 -23.04 -2.79
CA ILE A 155 1.16 -23.55 -4.17
C ILE A 155 1.09 -22.37 -5.12
N THR A 156 2.17 -22.20 -5.89
CA THR A 156 2.38 -21.02 -6.71
C THR A 156 2.40 -21.30 -8.22
N ASP A 157 2.16 -22.55 -8.60
CA ASP A 157 2.16 -23.05 -9.97
C ASP A 157 0.76 -23.53 -10.36
N ASP A 158 0.33 -23.20 -11.58
CA ASP A 158 -1.02 -23.45 -12.09
C ASP A 158 -1.33 -24.95 -12.19
N HIS A 159 -0.36 -25.74 -12.64
CA HIS A 159 -0.53 -27.19 -12.74
C HIS A 159 -0.67 -27.78 -11.34
N MET A 160 0.16 -27.34 -10.40
CA MET A 160 0.08 -27.79 -9.02
C MET A 160 -1.24 -27.38 -8.32
N ILE A 161 -1.78 -26.19 -8.59
CA ILE A 161 -3.10 -25.78 -8.08
C ILE A 161 -4.19 -26.72 -8.61
N ARG A 162 -4.14 -27.08 -9.90
CA ARG A 162 -5.11 -28.00 -10.51
C ARG A 162 -5.00 -29.42 -9.96
N VAL A 163 -3.79 -29.91 -9.73
CA VAL A 163 -3.54 -31.22 -9.13
C VAL A 163 -3.99 -31.22 -7.67
N ASN A 164 -3.67 -30.18 -6.90
CA ASN A 164 -4.02 -30.11 -5.49
C ASN A 164 -5.54 -30.15 -5.24
N ARG A 165 -6.35 -29.70 -6.21
CA ARG A 165 -7.82 -29.80 -6.15
C ARG A 165 -8.33 -31.20 -5.78
N VAL A 166 -7.67 -32.28 -6.23
CA VAL A 166 -8.13 -33.64 -5.94
C VAL A 166 -7.82 -34.11 -4.52
N MET A 167 -6.98 -33.37 -3.79
CA MET A 167 -6.61 -33.65 -2.40
C MET A 167 -7.38 -32.79 -1.39
N LEU A 168 -8.26 -31.90 -1.87
CA LEU A 168 -9.08 -31.06 -1.01
C LEU A 168 -10.23 -31.86 -0.41
N ASP A 169 -10.56 -31.58 0.84
CA ASP A 169 -11.68 -32.14 1.60
C ASP A 169 -12.17 -31.11 2.63
N PRO A 170 -13.24 -31.41 3.41
CA PRO A 170 -13.79 -30.47 4.40
C PRO A 170 -12.85 -30.11 5.56
N ASP A 171 -11.74 -30.82 5.77
CA ASP A 171 -10.73 -30.53 6.79
C ASP A 171 -9.67 -29.51 6.29
N CYS A 172 -9.81 -29.08 5.04
CA CYS A 172 -8.90 -28.10 4.42
C CYS A 172 -9.42 -26.66 4.56
N LEU A 173 -8.47 -25.73 4.71
CA LEU A 173 -8.65 -24.31 4.45
C LEU A 173 -7.82 -23.91 3.22
N VAL A 174 -8.44 -23.21 2.27
CA VAL A 174 -7.77 -22.67 1.09
C VAL A 174 -7.78 -21.14 1.15
N ILE A 175 -6.60 -20.54 1.15
CA ILE A 175 -6.39 -19.09 1.08
C ILE A 175 -5.88 -18.74 -0.31
N GLY A 176 -6.70 -18.04 -1.09
CA GLY A 176 -6.35 -17.57 -2.42
C GLY A 176 -5.90 -16.11 -2.35
N ILE A 177 -4.74 -15.81 -2.91
CA ILE A 177 -4.21 -14.45 -3.00
C ILE A 177 -4.26 -14.02 -4.46
N SER A 178 -5.16 -13.08 -4.78
CA SER A 178 -5.23 -12.42 -6.09
C SER A 178 -5.58 -10.96 -5.89
N ILE A 179 -4.56 -10.10 -5.93
CA ILE A 179 -4.72 -8.66 -5.66
C ILE A 179 -5.74 -8.02 -6.60
N SER A 180 -5.69 -8.32 -7.91
CA SER A 180 -6.69 -7.80 -8.88
C SER A 180 -8.04 -8.51 -8.79
N GLY A 181 -8.10 -9.72 -8.24
CA GLY A 181 -9.28 -10.59 -8.30
C GLY A 181 -9.54 -11.18 -9.70
N GLU A 182 -8.65 -10.94 -10.67
CA GLU A 182 -8.83 -11.35 -12.07
C GLU A 182 -8.02 -12.59 -12.44
N THR A 183 -7.19 -13.09 -11.52
CA THR A 183 -6.37 -14.29 -11.73
C THR A 183 -7.26 -15.54 -11.74
N LYS A 184 -7.78 -15.89 -12.92
CA LYS A 184 -8.80 -16.94 -13.10
C LYS A 184 -8.46 -18.27 -12.43
N ILE A 185 -7.20 -18.69 -12.46
CA ILE A 185 -6.81 -19.95 -11.82
C ILE A 185 -7.00 -19.92 -10.30
N ILE A 186 -6.76 -18.78 -9.65
CA ILE A 186 -6.94 -18.60 -8.21
C ILE A 186 -8.44 -18.53 -7.86
N THR A 187 -9.21 -17.70 -8.58
CA THR A 187 -10.65 -17.56 -8.31
C THR A 187 -11.41 -18.87 -8.57
N GLN A 188 -11.07 -19.60 -9.65
CA GLN A 188 -11.61 -20.94 -9.89
C GLN A 188 -11.18 -21.96 -8.84
N ALA A 189 -9.94 -21.90 -8.35
CA ALA A 189 -9.48 -22.81 -7.31
C ALA A 189 -10.26 -22.61 -6.00
N ILE A 190 -10.53 -21.35 -5.62
CA ILE A 190 -11.36 -21.01 -4.46
C ILE A 190 -12.78 -21.55 -4.61
N GLN A 191 -13.43 -21.31 -5.76
CA GLN A 191 -14.76 -21.88 -6.02
C GLN A 191 -14.78 -23.41 -5.93
N ASN A 192 -13.75 -24.07 -6.46
CA ASN A 192 -13.65 -25.52 -6.45
C ASN A 192 -13.42 -26.06 -5.03
N ALA A 193 -12.60 -25.40 -4.22
CA ALA A 193 -12.39 -25.75 -2.82
C ALA A 193 -13.70 -25.68 -2.03
N LYS A 194 -14.44 -24.56 -2.17
CA LYS A 194 -15.74 -24.37 -1.52
C LYS A 194 -16.76 -25.45 -1.91
N LYS A 195 -16.79 -25.85 -3.19
CA LYS A 195 -17.68 -26.92 -3.69
C LYS A 195 -17.42 -28.29 -3.06
N VAL A 196 -16.20 -28.55 -2.61
CA VAL A 196 -15.80 -29.81 -1.94
C VAL A 196 -16.01 -29.73 -0.42
N GLY A 197 -16.42 -28.57 0.09
CA GLY A 197 -16.70 -28.34 1.51
C GLY A 197 -15.51 -27.80 2.31
N ALA A 198 -14.36 -27.58 1.65
CA ALA A 198 -13.23 -26.89 2.26
C ALA A 198 -13.61 -25.44 2.57
N LYS A 199 -13.07 -24.90 3.66
CA LYS A 199 -13.20 -23.49 4.01
C LYS A 199 -12.33 -22.64 3.09
N THR A 200 -12.80 -21.44 2.74
CA THR A 200 -12.16 -20.61 1.72
C THR A 200 -12.06 -19.14 2.10
N VAL A 201 -10.87 -18.58 1.92
CA VAL A 201 -10.57 -17.15 2.09
C VAL A 201 -9.98 -16.61 0.80
N LEU A 202 -10.53 -15.53 0.26
CA LEU A 202 -9.96 -14.83 -0.89
C LEU A 202 -9.44 -13.45 -0.47
N VAL A 203 -8.14 -13.24 -0.61
CA VAL A 203 -7.47 -11.97 -0.34
C VAL A 203 -7.33 -11.19 -1.65
N THR A 204 -8.00 -10.04 -1.76
CA THR A 204 -8.08 -9.27 -3.01
C THR A 204 -8.38 -7.79 -2.75
N SER A 205 -8.16 -6.92 -3.75
CA SER A 205 -8.66 -5.54 -3.73
C SER A 205 -10.02 -5.36 -4.41
N ASN A 206 -10.54 -6.42 -5.03
CA ASN A 206 -11.78 -6.41 -5.79
C ASN A 206 -12.98 -6.75 -4.89
N ASN A 207 -13.81 -5.75 -4.62
CA ASN A 207 -15.02 -5.88 -3.81
C ASN A 207 -16.27 -6.13 -4.67
N SER A 208 -16.28 -7.18 -5.48
CA SER A 208 -17.44 -7.56 -6.28
C SER A 208 -18.30 -8.61 -5.59
N ASP A 209 -19.62 -8.51 -5.77
CA ASP A 209 -20.59 -9.47 -5.21
C ASP A 209 -20.37 -10.88 -5.74
N ASP A 210 -19.91 -11.01 -7.00
CA ASP A 210 -19.55 -12.29 -7.60
C ASP A 210 -18.44 -13.00 -6.80
N LEU A 211 -17.34 -12.29 -6.47
CA LEU A 211 -16.27 -12.86 -5.66
C LEU A 211 -16.73 -13.19 -4.24
N ARG A 212 -17.58 -12.33 -3.63
CA ARG A 212 -18.13 -12.58 -2.28
C ARG A 212 -18.93 -13.89 -2.20
N GLN A 213 -19.66 -14.23 -3.25
CA GLN A 213 -20.45 -15.48 -3.28
C GLN A 213 -19.57 -16.73 -3.46
N GLN A 214 -18.39 -16.57 -4.06
CA GLN A 214 -17.50 -17.67 -4.44
C GLN A 214 -16.59 -18.18 -3.32
N CYS A 215 -16.38 -17.40 -2.26
CA CYS A 215 -15.60 -17.77 -1.07
C CYS A 215 -16.45 -17.72 0.21
N ASP A 216 -15.93 -18.20 1.33
CA ASP A 216 -16.57 -18.03 2.64
C ASP A 216 -16.22 -16.65 3.23
N GLU A 217 -14.96 -16.23 3.10
CA GLU A 217 -14.50 -14.90 3.51
C GLU A 217 -13.78 -14.18 2.37
N LEU A 218 -14.29 -13.00 2.00
CA LEU A 218 -13.62 -12.09 1.08
C LEU A 218 -12.90 -11.01 1.88
N VAL A 219 -11.58 -11.05 1.90
CA VAL A 219 -10.73 -10.14 2.68
C VAL A 219 -10.12 -9.09 1.76
N LEU A 220 -10.41 -7.83 2.07
CA LEU A 220 -9.98 -6.71 1.23
C LEU A 220 -8.56 -6.24 1.59
N VAL A 221 -7.71 -6.10 0.58
CA VAL A 221 -6.40 -5.44 0.68
C VAL A 221 -6.41 -4.09 -0.01
N ALA A 222 -5.77 -3.11 0.62
CA ALA A 222 -5.61 -1.79 0.03
C ALA A 222 -4.70 -1.83 -1.20
N VAL A 223 -5.08 -1.08 -2.23
CA VAL A 223 -4.25 -0.86 -3.42
C VAL A 223 -4.22 0.60 -3.81
N LYS A 224 -3.15 0.98 -4.52
CA LYS A 224 -3.06 2.25 -5.26
C LYS A 224 -3.28 1.99 -6.74
N LYS A 225 -3.76 2.99 -7.47
CA LYS A 225 -3.91 2.89 -8.93
C LYS A 225 -2.55 2.50 -9.54
N HIS A 226 -2.53 1.49 -10.42
CA HIS A 226 -1.32 0.90 -11.01
C HIS A 226 -0.37 0.15 -10.05
N LEU A 227 -0.73 -0.05 -8.76
CA LEU A 227 0.10 -0.82 -7.81
C LEU A 227 0.33 -2.26 -8.27
N ALA A 228 -0.68 -2.90 -8.85
CA ALA A 228 -0.57 -4.26 -9.36
C ALA A 228 0.46 -4.43 -10.50
N GLN A 229 0.89 -3.32 -11.12
CA GLN A 229 1.93 -3.31 -12.16
C GLN A 229 3.34 -3.11 -11.57
N GLY A 230 3.46 -2.87 -10.26
CA GLY A 230 4.73 -2.74 -9.56
C GLY A 230 5.49 -1.44 -9.82
N ASN A 231 4.84 -0.40 -10.32
CA ASN A 231 5.52 0.79 -10.86
C ASN A 231 6.28 1.63 -9.82
N ASN A 232 5.88 1.64 -8.54
CA ASN A 232 6.49 2.50 -7.50
C ASN A 232 6.93 1.73 -6.25
N ILE A 233 6.06 0.88 -5.70
CA ILE A 233 6.32 0.08 -4.49
C ILE A 233 5.79 -1.34 -4.69
N SER A 234 6.28 -2.27 -3.87
CA SER A 234 5.93 -3.68 -3.99
C SER A 234 4.43 -3.91 -3.77
N PRO A 235 3.73 -4.64 -4.67
CA PRO A 235 2.32 -4.99 -4.45
C PRO A 235 2.14 -6.01 -3.31
N GLN A 236 3.23 -6.58 -2.78
CA GLN A 236 3.19 -7.59 -1.73
C GLN A 236 2.84 -7.00 -0.37
N PHE A 237 3.26 -5.77 -0.10
CA PHE A 237 3.15 -5.15 1.23
C PHE A 237 1.74 -5.17 1.83
N PRO A 238 0.67 -4.72 1.15
CA PRO A 238 -0.67 -4.75 1.75
C PRO A 238 -1.17 -6.17 2.02
N VAL A 239 -0.74 -7.15 1.22
CA VAL A 239 -1.06 -8.57 1.45
C VAL A 239 -0.28 -9.10 2.64
N LEU A 240 1.01 -8.77 2.77
CA LEU A 240 1.84 -9.15 3.92
C LEU A 240 1.22 -8.63 5.22
N VAL A 241 0.78 -7.37 5.25
CA VAL A 241 0.10 -6.81 6.43
C VAL A 241 -1.14 -7.61 6.82
N VAL A 242 -2.01 -7.95 5.85
CA VAL A 242 -3.22 -8.77 6.13
C VAL A 242 -2.85 -10.18 6.60
N MET A 243 -1.86 -10.81 5.97
CA MET A 243 -1.41 -12.14 6.35
C MET A 243 -0.71 -12.14 7.72
N ASP A 244 -0.02 -11.06 8.08
CA ASP A 244 0.55 -10.84 9.42
C ASP A 244 -0.54 -10.72 10.48
N ILE A 245 -1.66 -10.08 10.14
CA ILE A 245 -2.82 -10.03 11.02
C ILE A 245 -3.38 -11.44 11.22
N PHE A 246 -3.58 -12.22 10.15
CA PHE A 246 -3.99 -13.63 10.28
C PHE A 246 -3.03 -14.43 11.15
N TYR A 247 -1.72 -14.22 10.99
CA TYR A 247 -0.69 -14.84 11.81
C TYR A 247 -0.82 -14.45 13.29
N ALA A 248 -1.10 -13.18 13.58
CA ALA A 248 -1.30 -12.70 14.95
C ALA A 248 -2.56 -13.30 15.59
N TYR A 249 -3.69 -13.34 14.88
CA TYR A 249 -4.92 -13.99 15.37
C TYR A 249 -4.71 -15.49 15.58
N TYR A 250 -4.05 -16.17 14.64
CA TYR A 250 -3.68 -17.57 14.81
C TYR A 250 -2.75 -17.75 16.02
N MET A 251 -1.71 -16.93 16.19
CA MET A 251 -0.85 -17.01 17.39
C MET A 251 -1.65 -16.86 18.69
N ASP A 252 -2.57 -15.90 18.76
CA ASP A 252 -3.25 -15.54 20.00
C ASP A 252 -4.26 -16.58 20.49
N LEU A 253 -4.91 -17.32 19.57
CA LEU A 253 -5.91 -18.35 19.91
C LEU A 253 -5.36 -19.53 20.75
N ASP A 254 -4.05 -19.78 20.70
CA ASP A 254 -3.36 -20.80 21.51
C ASP A 254 -1.91 -20.38 21.78
N ARG A 255 -1.78 -19.21 22.40
CA ARG A 255 -0.50 -18.49 22.53
C ARG A 255 0.59 -19.33 23.20
N ASP A 256 0.27 -20.02 24.28
CA ASP A 256 1.28 -20.74 25.07
C ASP A 256 1.85 -21.93 24.28
N HIS A 257 0.96 -22.74 23.67
CA HIS A 257 1.38 -23.87 22.85
C HIS A 257 2.16 -23.43 21.61
N ARG A 258 1.68 -22.41 20.90
CA ARG A 258 2.31 -21.90 19.68
C ARG A 258 3.66 -21.23 19.96
N SER A 259 3.80 -20.53 21.08
CA SER A 259 5.08 -19.94 21.52
C SER A 259 6.12 -21.02 21.84
N GLN A 260 5.69 -22.14 22.42
CA GLN A 260 6.58 -23.28 22.65
C GLN A 260 7.06 -23.89 21.33
N ILE A 261 6.17 -24.12 20.35
CA ILE A 261 6.55 -24.63 19.03
C ILE A 261 7.50 -23.66 18.32
N PHE A 262 7.20 -22.36 18.37
CA PHE A 262 8.06 -21.33 17.78
C PHE A 262 9.48 -21.35 18.37
N THR A 263 9.60 -21.54 19.68
CA THR A 263 10.89 -21.65 20.37
C THR A 263 11.63 -22.91 19.93
N ASN A 264 10.95 -24.06 19.90
CA ASN A 264 11.55 -25.32 19.46
C ASN A 264 12.05 -25.26 18.01
N THR A 265 11.27 -24.63 17.11
CA THR A 265 11.67 -24.46 15.71
C THR A 265 12.82 -23.47 15.54
N LEU A 266 12.94 -22.47 16.43
CA LEU A 266 14.09 -21.56 16.44
C LEU A 266 15.37 -22.30 16.82
N SER A 267 15.33 -23.08 17.91
CA SER A 267 16.49 -23.87 18.35
C SER A 267 16.97 -24.86 17.28
N ALA A 268 16.06 -25.55 16.58
CA ALA A 268 16.42 -26.46 15.49
C ALA A 268 17.12 -25.78 14.30
N LEU A 269 16.89 -24.47 14.09
CA LEU A 269 17.58 -23.70 13.04
C LEU A 269 18.97 -23.26 13.49
N GLU A 270 19.16 -23.01 14.78
CA GLU A 270 20.44 -22.60 15.40
C GLU A 270 21.40 -23.79 15.53
N GLU A 271 20.92 -24.98 15.88
CA GLU A 271 21.72 -26.23 15.96
C GLU A 271 22.50 -26.51 14.66
N ASN A 272 21.91 -26.22 13.51
CA ASN A 272 22.53 -26.41 12.19
C ASN A 272 23.60 -25.36 11.83
N GLN A 273 23.71 -24.26 12.58
CA GLN A 273 24.73 -23.23 12.36
C GLN A 273 26.02 -23.56 13.13
N GLU A 274 25.91 -24.05 14.37
CA GLU A 274 27.06 -24.44 15.20
C GLU A 274 27.83 -25.64 14.60
N GLU A 275 27.12 -26.63 14.04
CA GLU A 275 27.75 -27.76 13.36
C GLU A 275 28.59 -27.34 12.14
N LYS A 276 28.20 -26.27 11.42
CA LYS A 276 28.94 -25.77 10.25
C LYS A 276 30.14 -24.90 10.63
N GLU A 277 30.08 -24.22 11.78
CA GLU A 277 31.20 -23.42 12.30
C GLU A 277 32.29 -24.29 12.93
N HIS A 278 31.99 -25.52 13.36
CA HIS A 278 32.98 -26.49 13.86
C HIS A 278 33.63 -27.35 12.76
N GLU A 279 33.06 -27.38 11.55
CA GLU A 279 33.62 -28.07 10.38
C GLU A 279 34.45 -27.16 9.44
N SER A 280 34.54 -25.85 9.72
CA SER A 280 35.29 -24.85 8.93
C SER A 280 36.61 -24.45 9.59
#